data_AF-A0A2H0DDJ5-F1
#
_entry.id   AF-A0A2H0DDJ5-F1
#
_cell.length_a   1.000
_cell.length_b   1.000
_cell.length_c   1.000
_cell.angle_alpha   90.00
_cell.angle_beta   90.00
_cell.angle_gamma   90.00
#
_symmetry.space_group_name_H-M   'P 1'
#
loop_
_entity.id
_entity.type
_entity.pdbx_description
1 polymer ?
#
loop_
_entity_poly.entity_id
_entity_poly.type
_entity_poly.pdbx_seq_one_letter_code
_entity_poly.pdbx_strand_id
1 'polypeptide(L)'
;MVSSINKVTLLLNRLEQFVLVFLLMVLIGFSFSQIVMRNLFESGFLWGEQFIRILVLWLGLLGAIYAGRENKHIRIDLASHYFSDAFNRIAMIIANLVTAVICAVAGYYSLMFVNDEYHEGGLAFANIPVWITEAIIPFAFALLSLRFILYSLQQLFNPNTGTEVS
;
A
#
# COMPACT_ATOMS: atom_id res chain seq x y z
N MET A 1 25.01 -17.56 6.97
CA MET A 1 23.61 -17.72 6.54
C MET A 1 22.77 -16.45 6.77
N VAL A 2 22.87 -15.78 7.93
CA VAL A 2 22.15 -14.52 8.24
C VAL A 2 22.48 -13.35 7.30
N SER A 3 23.72 -13.23 6.81
CA SER A 3 24.13 -12.17 5.87
C SER A 3 23.41 -12.25 4.51
N SER A 4 23.09 -13.45 4.02
CA SER A 4 22.40 -13.62 2.73
C SER A 4 20.92 -13.23 2.82
N ILE A 5 20.27 -13.48 3.97
CA ILE A 5 18.88 -13.09 4.22
C ILE A 5 18.75 -11.57 4.20
N ASN A 6 19.65 -10.85 4.88
CA ASN A 6 19.64 -9.39 4.88
C ASN A 6 19.89 -8.78 3.50
N LYS A 7 20.77 -9.37 2.68
CA LYS A 7 21.02 -8.91 1.31
C LYS A 7 19.80 -9.09 0.42
N VAL A 8 19.09 -10.21 0.53
CA VAL A 8 17.85 -10.47 -0.21
C VAL A 8 16.76 -9.49 0.20
N THR A 9 16.58 -9.24 1.51
CA THR A 9 15.63 -8.24 2.00
C THR A 9 15.97 -6.82 1.52
N LEU A 10 17.25 -6.44 1.50
CA LEU A 10 17.68 -5.14 0.98
C LEU A 10 17.44 -5.00 -0.53
N LEU A 11 17.69 -6.06 -1.31
CA LEU A 11 17.40 -6.09 -2.74
C LEU A 11 15.90 -5.95 -3.02
N LEU A 12 15.08 -6.73 -2.31
CA LEU A 12 13.63 -6.66 -2.43
C LEU A 12 13.11 -5.26 -2.06
N ASN A 13 13.65 -4.68 -0.99
CA ASN A 13 13.28 -3.35 -0.55
C ASN A 13 13.61 -2.27 -1.58
N ARG A 14 14.77 -2.39 -2.24
CA ARG A 14 15.21 -1.46 -3.28
C ARG A 14 14.41 -1.62 -4.56
N LEU A 15 14.03 -2.85 -4.91
CA LEU A 15 13.13 -3.14 -6.02
C LEU A 15 11.74 -2.55 -5.78
N GLU A 16 11.15 -2.74 -4.60
CA GLU A 16 9.85 -2.12 -4.25
C GLU A 16 9.91 -0.59 -4.38
N GLN A 17 10.95 0.03 -3.85
CA GLN A 17 11.14 1.49 -3.93
C GLN A 17 11.32 1.95 -5.39
N PHE A 18 12.09 1.20 -6.18
CA PHE A 18 12.28 1.48 -7.60
C PHE A 18 10.97 1.37 -8.38
N VAL A 19 10.19 0.31 -8.15
CA VAL A 19 8.88 0.11 -8.77
C VAL A 19 7.94 1.25 -8.44
N LEU A 20 7.90 1.71 -7.18
CA LEU A 20 7.10 2.86 -6.77
C LEU A 20 7.48 4.16 -7.48
N VAL A 21 8.78 4.48 -7.51
CA VAL A 21 9.28 5.69 -8.19
C VAL A 21 9.03 5.61 -9.70
N PHE A 22 9.20 4.42 -10.28
CA PHE A 22 8.93 4.18 -11.70
C PHE A 22 7.45 4.38 -12.02
N LEU A 23 6.53 3.78 -11.25
CA LEU A 23 5.08 3.98 -11.40
C LEU A 23 4.69 5.46 -11.27
N LEU A 24 5.28 6.17 -10.30
CA LEU A 24 5.05 7.60 -10.11
C LEU A 24 5.52 8.42 -11.33
N MET A 25 6.71 8.13 -11.86
CA MET A 25 7.20 8.80 -13.08
C MET A 25 6.30 8.52 -14.28
N VAL A 26 5.86 7.28 -14.47
CA VAL A 26 4.93 6.92 -15.55
C VAL A 26 3.61 7.65 -15.40
N LEU A 27 3.05 7.70 -14.20
CA LEU A 27 1.83 8.45 -13.89
C LEU A 27 1.98 9.92 -14.26
N ILE A 28 3.01 10.59 -13.75
CA ILE A 28 3.24 12.03 -14.00
C ILE A 28 3.45 12.28 -15.49
N GLY A 29 4.30 11.50 -16.15
CA GLY A 29 4.60 11.65 -17.58
C GLY A 29 3.37 11.43 -18.45
N PHE A 30 2.56 10.42 -18.14
CA PHE A 30 1.34 10.13 -18.88
C PHE A 30 0.26 11.20 -18.64
N SER A 31 0.03 11.60 -17.39
CA SER A 31 -0.90 12.68 -17.05
C SER A 31 -0.53 14.00 -17.72
N PHE A 32 0.76 14.37 -17.69
CA PHE A 32 1.26 15.56 -18.37
C PHE A 32 1.03 15.48 -19.88
N SER A 33 1.38 14.35 -20.49
CA SER A 33 1.17 14.12 -21.94
C SER A 33 -0.30 14.27 -22.31
N GLN A 34 -1.23 13.71 -21.52
CA GLN A 34 -2.66 13.82 -21.77
C GLN A 34 -3.17 15.26 -21.67
N ILE A 35 -2.68 16.03 -20.69
CA ILE A 35 -3.04 17.45 -20.54
C ILE A 35 -2.54 18.24 -21.76
N VAL A 36 -1.29 18.04 -22.17
CA VAL A 36 -0.71 18.72 -23.34
C VAL A 36 -1.50 18.38 -24.62
N MET A 37 -1.82 17.10 -24.82
CA MET A 37 -2.57 16.65 -25.99
C MET A 37 -3.96 17.29 -26.05
N ARG A 38 -4.71 17.29 -24.94
CA ARG A 38 -6.06 17.88 -24.89
C ARG A 38 -6.05 19.39 -25.09
N ASN A 39 -5.05 20.09 -24.52
CA ASN A 39 -5.02 21.56 -24.57
C ASN A 39 -4.44 22.11 -25.88
N LEU A 40 -3.49 21.41 -26.52
CA LEU A 40 -2.86 21.90 -27.76
C LEU A 40 -3.45 21.30 -29.02
N PHE A 41 -3.91 20.05 -28.97
CA PHE A 41 -4.35 19.30 -30.15
C PHE A 41 -5.85 18.99 -30.13
N GLU A 42 -6.59 19.48 -29.12
CA GLU A 42 -8.00 19.16 -28.84
C GLU A 42 -8.33 17.65 -28.91
N SER A 43 -7.30 16.81 -28.78
CA SER A 43 -7.38 15.36 -28.93
C SER A 43 -6.70 14.71 -27.74
N GLY A 44 -7.18 13.53 -27.35
CA GLY A 44 -6.65 12.81 -26.20
C GLY A 44 -6.90 11.33 -26.30
N PHE A 45 -6.21 10.56 -25.48
CA PHE A 45 -6.45 9.13 -25.34
C PHE A 45 -7.83 8.89 -24.72
N LEU A 46 -8.74 8.25 -25.47
CA LEU A 46 -10.07 7.86 -24.99
C LEU A 46 -9.98 7.00 -23.71
N TRP A 47 -8.95 6.18 -23.60
CA TRP A 47 -8.69 5.29 -22.46
C TRP A 47 -7.71 5.91 -21.43
N GLY A 48 -7.18 7.11 -21.68
CA GLY A 48 -6.14 7.71 -20.86
C GLY A 48 -6.59 7.99 -19.43
N GLU A 49 -7.82 8.47 -19.25
CA GLU A 49 -8.39 8.74 -17.93
C GLU A 49 -8.50 7.45 -17.08
N GLN A 50 -8.88 6.33 -17.70
CA GLN A 50 -8.99 5.05 -17.02
C GLN A 50 -7.61 4.49 -16.65
N PHE A 51 -6.63 4.63 -17.53
CA PHE A 51 -5.25 4.21 -17.25
C PHE A 51 -4.61 4.99 -16.10
N ILE A 52 -4.80 6.31 -16.06
CA ILE A 52 -4.35 7.15 -14.93
C ILE A 52 -4.97 6.66 -13.62
N ARG A 53 -6.28 6.39 -13.60
CA ARG A 53 -6.96 5.90 -12.40
C ARG A 53 -6.36 4.58 -11.89
N ILE A 54 -6.05 3.65 -12.79
CA ILE A 54 -5.44 2.36 -12.46
C ILE A 54 -4.00 2.56 -11.95
N LEU A 55 -3.22 3.44 -12.57
CA LEU A 55 -1.87 3.77 -12.09
C LEU A 55 -1.87 4.38 -10.69
N VAL A 56 -2.80 5.31 -10.41
CA VAL A 56 -2.97 5.88 -9.08
C VAL A 56 -3.35 4.82 -8.06
N LEU A 57 -4.23 3.88 -8.43
CA LEU A 57 -4.63 2.77 -7.59
C LEU A 57 -3.43 1.86 -7.26
N TRP A 58 -2.65 1.45 -8.26
CA TRP A 58 -1.46 0.62 -8.07
C TRP A 58 -0.41 1.34 -7.22
N LEU A 59 -0.16 2.62 -7.51
CA LEU A 59 0.77 3.45 -6.76
C LEU A 59 0.33 3.62 -5.31
N GLY A 60 -0.96 3.86 -5.06
CA GLY A 60 -1.53 4.03 -3.72
C GLY A 60 -1.40 2.76 -2.87
N LEU A 61 -1.73 1.59 -3.45
CA LEU A 61 -1.65 0.32 -2.74
C LEU A 61 -0.21 -0.12 -2.48
N LEU A 62 0.66 -0.05 -3.49
CA LEU A 62 2.09 -0.32 -3.31
C LEU A 62 2.71 0.68 -2.32
N GLY A 63 2.29 1.94 -2.37
CA GLY A 63 2.72 3.00 -1.47
C GLY A 63 2.29 2.71 -0.02
N ALA A 64 1.07 2.22 0.18
CA ALA A 64 0.58 1.80 1.49
C ALA A 64 1.37 0.59 2.03
N ILE A 65 1.64 -0.42 1.20
CA ILE A 65 2.49 -1.57 1.56
C ILE A 65 3.89 -1.09 1.95
N TYR A 66 4.47 -0.18 1.19
CA TYR A 66 5.80 0.37 1.46
C TYR A 66 5.80 1.23 2.75
N ALA A 67 4.82 2.11 2.94
CA ALA A 67 4.69 2.95 4.13
C ALA A 67 4.48 2.11 5.40
N GLY A 68 3.69 1.03 5.32
CA GLY A 68 3.53 0.05 6.40
C GLY A 68 4.82 -0.70 6.73
N ARG A 69 5.84 -0.71 5.85
CA ARG A 69 7.17 -1.27 6.18
C ARG A 69 7.96 -0.33 7.06
N GLU A 70 7.90 0.97 6.78
CA GLU A 70 8.75 1.94 7.47
C GLU A 70 8.31 2.21 8.91
N ASN A 71 7.29 1.51 9.44
CA ASN A 71 6.78 1.70 10.80
C ASN A 71 6.57 3.19 11.13
N LYS A 72 6.25 3.99 10.10
CA LYS A 72 5.76 5.35 10.22
C LYS A 72 4.26 5.34 10.49
N HIS A 73 3.80 4.43 11.35
CA HIS A 73 2.82 4.89 12.33
C HIS A 73 3.56 6.00 13.01
N ILE A 74 3.26 7.22 12.55
CA ILE A 74 3.70 8.47 13.13
C ILE A 74 3.69 8.17 14.60
N ARG A 75 4.89 7.95 15.18
CA ARG A 75 5.02 7.84 16.62
C ARG A 75 4.25 9.07 17.03
N ILE A 76 3.19 8.87 17.80
CA ILE A 76 2.55 9.98 18.46
C ILE A 76 3.60 10.41 19.49
N ASP A 77 4.74 10.94 19.03
CA ASP A 77 5.86 11.45 19.81
C ASP A 77 5.32 12.60 20.66
N LEU A 78 4.25 13.24 20.20
CA LEU A 78 3.46 14.22 20.95
C LEU A 78 2.74 13.64 22.18
N ALA A 79 2.36 12.35 22.19
CA ALA A 79 1.73 11.69 23.35
C ALA A 79 2.75 10.93 24.22
N SER A 80 3.91 10.58 23.66
CA SER A 80 5.03 9.98 24.40
C SER A 80 5.60 10.89 25.49
N HIS A 81 5.43 12.20 25.36
CA HIS A 81 5.95 13.16 26.32
C HIS A 81 5.13 13.24 27.63
N TYR A 82 3.88 12.76 27.62
CA TYR A 82 2.96 12.88 28.76
C TYR A 82 2.48 11.54 29.37
N PHE A 83 2.65 10.41 28.67
CA PHE A 83 2.19 9.09 29.15
C PHE A 83 3.34 8.09 29.30
N SER A 84 3.23 7.23 30.32
CA SER A 84 4.20 6.16 30.59
C SER A 84 4.35 5.20 29.41
N ASP A 85 5.57 4.67 29.20
CA ASP A 85 5.93 3.79 28.08
C ASP A 85 4.99 2.57 27.94
N ALA A 86 4.44 2.09 29.06
CA ALA A 86 3.50 0.97 29.08
C ALA A 86 2.15 1.31 28.42
N PHE A 87 1.63 2.53 28.61
CA PHE A 87 0.34 2.93 28.03
C PHE A 87 0.44 3.15 26.52
N ASN A 88 1.52 3.82 26.07
CA ASN A 88 1.79 4.01 24.64
C ASN A 88 1.93 2.68 23.91
N ARG A 89 2.52 1.67 24.54
CA ARG A 89 2.65 0.33 23.97
C ARG A 89 1.30 -0.36 23.80
N ILE A 90 0.44 -0.34 24.83
CA ILE A 90 -0.90 -0.93 24.73
C ILE A 90 -1.72 -0.22 23.66
N ALA A 91 -1.65 1.12 23.62
CA ALA A 91 -2.33 1.92 22.60
C ALA A 91 -1.88 1.55 21.17
N MET A 92 -0.57 1.35 20.95
CA MET A 92 -0.04 0.91 19.65
C MET A 92 -0.51 -0.51 19.26
N ILE A 93 -0.51 -1.46 20.21
CA ILE A 93 -0.99 -2.82 19.95
C ILE A 93 -2.47 -2.80 19.53
N ILE A 94 -3.30 -2.03 20.26
CA ILE A 94 -4.72 -1.88 19.95
C ILE A 94 -4.90 -1.22 18.58
N ALA A 95 -4.18 -0.13 18.30
CA ALA A 95 -4.25 0.57 17.01
C ALA A 95 -3.87 -0.36 15.85
N ASN A 96 -2.82 -1.17 16.01
CA ASN A 96 -2.40 -2.15 15.01
C ASN A 96 -3.43 -3.26 14.81
N LEU A 97 -4.05 -3.76 15.87
CA LEU A 97 -5.13 -4.76 15.77
C LEU A 97 -6.37 -4.18 15.09
N VAL A 98 -6.79 -2.97 15.45
CA VAL A 98 -7.92 -2.28 14.81
C VAL A 98 -7.64 -2.08 13.33
N THR A 99 -6.43 -1.62 12.99
CA THR A 99 -6.01 -1.44 11.59
C THR A 99 -5.99 -2.78 10.84
N ALA A 100 -5.50 -3.85 11.46
CA ALA A 100 -5.51 -5.19 10.88
C ALA A 100 -6.93 -5.67 10.55
N VAL A 101 -7.88 -5.45 11.46
CA VAL A 101 -9.29 -5.82 11.27
C VAL A 101 -9.91 -5.00 10.15
N ILE A 102 -9.68 -3.69 10.12
CA ILE A 102 -10.16 -2.82 9.04
C ILE A 102 -9.59 -3.28 7.68
N CYS A 103 -8.29 -3.58 7.61
CA CYS A 103 -7.67 -4.09 6.40
C CYS A 103 -8.22 -5.47 6.00
N ALA A 104 -8.53 -6.36 6.96
CA ALA A 104 -9.11 -7.67 6.67
C ALA A 104 -10.53 -7.54 6.09
N VAL A 105 -11.36 -6.69 6.70
CA VAL A 105 -12.71 -6.39 6.22
C VAL A 105 -12.67 -5.74 4.84
N ALA A 106 -11.79 -4.75 4.64
CA ALA A 106 -11.59 -4.11 3.34
C ALA A 106 -11.14 -5.14 2.28
N GLY A 107 -10.23 -6.04 2.62
CA GLY A 107 -9.80 -7.12 1.73
C GLY A 107 -10.93 -8.07 1.34
N TYR A 108 -11.81 -8.43 2.29
CA TYR A 108 -12.98 -9.26 2.02
C TYR A 108 -13.96 -8.59 1.05
N TYR A 109 -14.32 -7.32 1.30
CA TYR A 109 -15.18 -6.57 0.37
C TYR A 109 -14.54 -6.34 -0.99
N SER A 110 -13.21 -6.18 -1.03
CA SER A 110 -12.47 -6.05 -2.29
C SER A 110 -12.52 -7.34 -3.12
N LEU A 111 -12.49 -8.51 -2.49
CA LEU A 111 -12.68 -9.79 -3.19
C LEU A 111 -14.09 -9.92 -3.77
N MET A 112 -15.11 -9.51 -3.02
CA MET A 112 -16.49 -9.50 -3.50
C MET A 112 -16.62 -8.57 -4.71
N PHE A 113 -16.06 -7.37 -4.62
CA PHE A 113 -16.05 -6.39 -5.71
C PHE A 113 -15.38 -6.94 -6.98
N VAL A 114 -14.19 -7.54 -6.87
CA VAL A 114 -13.50 -8.16 -8.02
C VAL A 114 -14.32 -9.32 -8.62
N ASN A 115 -15.02 -10.08 -7.78
CA ASN A 115 -15.90 -11.14 -8.25
C ASN A 115 -17.11 -10.60 -9.01
N ASP A 116 -17.73 -9.51 -8.54
CA ASP A 116 -18.85 -8.88 -9.23
C ASP A 116 -18.40 -8.34 -10.60
N GLU A 117 -17.26 -7.65 -10.66
CA GLU A 117 -16.66 -7.14 -11.90
C GLU A 117 -16.31 -8.25 -12.91
N TYR A 118 -15.91 -9.43 -12.40
CA TYR A 118 -15.64 -10.61 -13.23
C TYR A 118 -16.92 -11.13 -13.91
N HIS A 119 -18.07 -11.08 -13.23
CA HIS A 119 -19.36 -11.49 -13.81
C HIS A 119 -19.90 -10.46 -14.81
N GLU A 120 -19.63 -9.17 -14.59
CA GLU A 120 -20.04 -8.10 -15.51
C GLU A 120 -19.20 -8.06 -16.79
N GLY A 121 -17.96 -8.58 -16.75
CA GLY A 121 -17.09 -8.65 -17.93
C GLY A 121 -16.58 -7.28 -18.41
N GLY A 122 -16.49 -6.31 -17.49
CA GLY A 122 -16.05 -4.95 -17.78
C GLY A 122 -14.64 -4.91 -18.41
N LEU A 123 -14.48 -4.06 -19.43
CA LEU A 123 -13.19 -3.80 -20.08
C LEU A 123 -12.58 -2.49 -19.56
N ALA A 124 -11.30 -2.57 -19.20
CA ALA A 124 -10.47 -1.46 -18.80
C ALA A 124 -9.79 -0.81 -20.00
N PHE A 125 -8.55 -0.36 -19.83
CA PHE A 125 -7.72 0.15 -20.93
C PHE A 125 -7.34 -0.97 -21.90
N ALA A 126 -7.28 -0.64 -23.20
CA ALA A 126 -6.78 -1.53 -24.25
C ALA A 126 -7.44 -2.93 -24.30
N ASN A 127 -8.73 -3.04 -23.94
CA ASN A 127 -9.48 -4.31 -23.86
C ASN A 127 -8.97 -5.30 -22.79
N ILE A 128 -8.30 -4.81 -21.76
CA ILE A 128 -7.89 -5.65 -20.62
C ILE A 128 -9.08 -5.75 -19.65
N PRO A 129 -9.42 -6.94 -19.13
CA PRO A 129 -10.48 -7.08 -18.13
C PRO A 129 -10.20 -6.27 -16.85
N VAL A 130 -11.19 -5.54 -16.35
CA VAL A 130 -11.07 -4.67 -15.15
C VAL A 130 -10.65 -5.49 -13.92
N TRP A 131 -11.21 -6.68 -13.75
CA TRP A 131 -10.95 -7.56 -12.61
C TRP A 131 -9.45 -7.86 -12.41
N ILE A 132 -8.65 -7.93 -13.49
CA ILE A 132 -7.19 -8.16 -13.39
C ILE A 132 -6.52 -6.95 -12.75
N THR A 133 -6.93 -5.75 -13.15
CA THR A 133 -6.34 -4.49 -12.66
C THR A 133 -6.73 -4.19 -11.23
N GLU A 134 -7.87 -4.72 -10.77
CA GLU A 134 -8.42 -4.52 -9.43
C GLU A 134 -8.10 -5.66 -8.47
N ALA A 135 -7.71 -6.84 -8.96
CA ALA A 135 -7.26 -7.96 -8.12
C ALA A 135 -6.05 -7.63 -7.23
N ILE A 136 -5.31 -6.57 -7.55
CA ILE A 136 -4.26 -6.03 -6.68
C ILE A 136 -4.81 -5.46 -5.36
N ILE A 137 -6.05 -4.98 -5.33
CA ILE A 137 -6.71 -4.40 -4.14
C ILE A 137 -6.85 -5.44 -3.03
N PRO A 138 -7.53 -6.60 -3.23
CA PRO A 138 -7.63 -7.60 -2.18
C PRO A 138 -6.26 -8.16 -1.78
N PHE A 139 -5.33 -8.30 -2.73
CA PHE A 139 -3.97 -8.74 -2.44
C PHE A 139 -3.23 -7.76 -1.50
N ALA A 140 -3.30 -6.46 -1.79
CA ALA A 140 -2.65 -5.44 -0.99
C ALA A 140 -3.24 -5.35 0.42
N PHE A 141 -4.57 -5.39 0.55
CA PHE A 141 -5.22 -5.37 1.86
C PHE A 141 -4.95 -6.64 2.68
N ALA A 142 -4.92 -7.81 2.05
CA ALA A 142 -4.54 -9.05 2.73
C ALA A 142 -3.10 -8.99 3.25
N LEU A 143 -2.17 -8.48 2.44
CA LEU A 143 -0.77 -8.32 2.82
C LEU A 143 -0.60 -7.31 3.96
N LEU A 144 -1.31 -6.18 3.90
CA LEU A 144 -1.33 -5.18 4.97
C LEU A 144 -1.89 -5.77 6.27
N SER A 145 -3.05 -6.44 6.21
CA SER A 145 -3.68 -7.07 7.38
C SER A 145 -2.75 -8.08 8.04
N LEU A 146 -2.16 -8.99 7.27
CA LEU A 146 -1.18 -9.96 7.78
C LEU A 146 -0.01 -9.26 8.46
N ARG A 147 0.51 -8.19 7.85
CA ARG A 147 1.64 -7.45 8.39
C ARG A 147 1.31 -6.78 9.73
N PHE A 148 0.15 -6.15 9.85
CA PHE A 148 -0.31 -5.53 11.08
C PHE A 148 -0.47 -6.53 12.21
N ILE A 149 -0.97 -7.73 11.90
CA ILE A 149 -1.04 -8.85 12.86
C ILE A 149 0.37 -9.24 13.32
N LEU A 150 1.31 -9.42 12.39
CA LEU A 150 2.68 -9.80 12.70
C LEU A 150 3.39 -8.74 13.57
N TYR A 151 3.18 -7.45 13.30
CA TYR A 151 3.73 -6.39 14.15
C TYR A 151 3.13 -6.39 15.56
N SER A 152 1.82 -6.59 15.67
CA SER A 152 1.15 -6.73 16.97
C SER A 152 1.73 -7.90 17.78
N LEU A 153 1.94 -9.05 17.13
CA LEU A 153 2.57 -10.22 17.76
C LEU A 153 4.02 -9.96 18.17
N GLN A 154 4.84 -9.35 17.31
CA GLN A 154 6.23 -9.00 17.65
C GLN A 154 6.28 -8.05 18.85
N GLN A 155 5.37 -7.08 18.92
CA GLN A 155 5.29 -6.14 20.03
C GLN A 155 4.82 -6.81 21.33
N LEU A 156 4.09 -7.92 21.27
CA LEU A 156 3.75 -8.75 22.43
C LEU A 156 4.96 -9.57 22.90
N PHE A 157 5.68 -10.24 21.98
CA PHE A 157 6.78 -11.15 22.31
C PHE A 157 8.12 -10.45 22.63
N ASN A 158 8.40 -9.28 22.05
CA ASN A 158 9.64 -8.57 22.30
C ASN A 158 9.37 -7.16 22.89
N PRO A 159 9.33 -7.04 24.23
CA PRO A 159 9.01 -5.79 24.91
C PRO A 159 10.04 -4.66 24.77
N ASN A 160 11.26 -4.95 24.28
CA ASN A 160 12.41 -4.05 24.40
C ASN A 160 12.82 -3.31 23.11
N THR A 161 12.08 -3.43 22.00
CA THR A 161 12.45 -2.77 20.73
C THR A 161 12.16 -1.26 20.68
N GLY A 162 11.65 -0.68 21.77
CA GLY A 162 11.37 0.75 21.87
C GLY A 162 12.51 1.63 22.40
N THR A 163 13.55 1.04 23.01
CA THR A 163 14.55 1.79 23.81
C THR A 163 15.94 1.94 23.17
N GLU A 164 16.21 1.38 21.99
CA GLU A 164 17.56 1.39 21.37
C GLU A 164 17.78 2.44 20.27
N VAL A 165 16.81 3.32 20.02
CA VAL A 165 17.00 4.41 19.05
C VAL A 165 16.64 5.74 19.72
N SER A 166 17.49 6.15 20.66
CA SER A 166 17.64 7.53 21.14
C SER A 166 18.93 8.11 20.61
#